data_AF-A0A9E6AMV5-F1
#
_entry.id   AF-A0A9E6AMV5-F1
#
_cell.length_a   1.000
_cell.length_b   1.000
_cell.length_c   1.000
_cell.angle_alpha   90.00
_cell.angle_beta   90.00
_cell.angle_gamma   90.00
#
_symmetry.space_group_name_H-M   'P 1'
#
loop_
_entity.id
_entity.type
_entity.pdbx_description
1 polymer ?
#
loop_
_entity_poly.entity_id
_entity_poly.type
_entity_poly.pdbx_seq_one_letter_code
_entity_poly.pdbx_strand_id
1 'polypeptide(L)' 'MANKPEVSFPSALPASDLEAAYRFCGSSAVSSDAVIAPHVRQTLKRVASQDVTLVAHDSSVISFKTEAGRDDLVGEAGLK' A
#
# COMPACT_ATOMS: atom_id res chain seq x y z
N MET A 1 -3.17 11.59 1.57
CA MET A 1 -2.44 10.76 2.55
C MET A 1 -1.18 11.39 3.11
N ALA A 2 -0.18 11.79 2.31
CA ALA A 2 1.05 12.37 2.88
C ALA A 2 0.80 13.59 3.81
N ASN A 3 -0.24 14.38 3.53
CA ASN A 3 -0.59 15.56 4.33
C ASN A 3 -1.50 15.28 5.53
N LYS A 4 -2.11 14.08 5.59
CA LYS A 4 -3.02 13.63 6.66
C LYS A 4 -2.87 12.11 6.85
N PRO A 5 -1.70 11.64 7.32
CA PRO A 5 -1.38 10.20 7.39
C PRO A 5 -2.27 9.41 8.35
N GLU A 6 -2.91 10.08 9.30
CA GLU A 6 -3.71 9.51 10.37
C GLU A 6 -5.14 9.12 9.98
N VAL A 7 -5.63 9.60 8.84
CA VAL A 7 -7.01 9.35 8.39
C VAL A 7 -7.09 8.26 7.33
N SER A 8 -8.25 7.60 7.23
CA SER A 8 -8.54 6.60 6.20
C SER A 8 -8.83 7.24 4.83
N PHE A 9 -8.77 6.46 3.74
CA PHE A 9 -9.11 6.96 2.40
C PHE A 9 -10.50 7.61 2.31
N PRO A 10 -11.59 7.01 2.86
CA PRO A 10 -12.92 7.64 2.81
C PRO A 10 -12.99 9.01 3.50
N SER A 11 -12.19 9.21 4.55
CA SER A 11 -12.12 10.50 5.26
C SER A 11 -11.18 11.51 4.56
N ALA A 12 -10.26 11.03 3.72
CA ALA A 12 -9.22 11.84 3.11
C ALA A 12 -9.53 12.30 1.68
N LEU A 13 -10.36 11.54 0.94
CA LEU A 13 -10.53 11.67 -0.51
C LEU A 13 -11.99 11.95 -0.89
N PRO A 14 -12.24 12.76 -1.94
CA PRO A 14 -13.56 12.88 -2.53
C PRO A 14 -13.97 11.58 -3.24
N ALA A 15 -15.25 11.42 -3.56
CA ALA A 15 -15.83 10.16 -4.05
C ALA A 15 -15.13 9.59 -5.31
N SER A 16 -14.83 10.42 -6.32
CA SER A 16 -14.13 9.99 -7.53
C SER A 16 -12.74 9.44 -7.24
N ASP A 17 -12.00 10.13 -6.37
CA ASP A 17 -10.62 9.79 -6.05
C ASP A 17 -10.57 8.58 -5.11
N LEU A 18 -11.58 8.44 -4.25
CA LEU A 18 -11.75 7.27 -3.40
C LEU A 18 -11.97 6.01 -4.25
N GLU A 19 -12.84 6.08 -5.26
CA GLU A 19 -13.05 4.97 -6.18
C GLU A 19 -11.79 4.62 -6.96
N ALA A 20 -11.09 5.64 -7.47
CA ALA A 20 -9.81 5.46 -8.15
C ALA A 20 -8.75 4.81 -7.25
N ALA A 21 -8.66 5.23 -5.98
CA ALA A 21 -7.73 4.66 -5.01
C ALA A 21 -8.00 3.17 -4.76
N TYR A 22 -9.26 2.78 -4.55
CA TYR A 22 -9.61 1.37 -4.37
C TYR A 22 -9.37 0.53 -5.64
N ARG A 23 -9.71 1.07 -6.83
CA ARG A 23 -9.41 0.40 -8.11
C ARG A 23 -7.91 0.22 -8.32
N PHE A 24 -7.10 1.23 -7.97
CA PHE A 24 -5.65 1.15 -8.07
C PHE A 24 -5.07 0.10 -7.12
N CYS A 25 -5.48 0.11 -5.84
CA CYS A 25 -4.99 -0.85 -4.84
C CYS A 25 -5.45 -2.29 -5.09
N GLY A 26 -6.62 -2.49 -5.71
CA GLY A 26 -7.15 -3.82 -6.05
C GLY A 26 -6.76 -4.33 -7.44
N SER A 27 -6.04 -3.54 -8.24
CA SER A 27 -5.70 -3.90 -9.62
C SER A 27 -4.61 -4.96 -9.67
N SER A 28 -4.85 -6.07 -10.35
CA SER A 28 -3.84 -7.10 -10.62
C SER A 28 -2.69 -6.62 -11.52
N ALA A 29 -2.89 -5.51 -12.24
CA ALA A 29 -1.84 -4.87 -13.04
C ALA A 29 -0.86 -4.05 -12.19
N VAL A 30 -1.17 -3.79 -10.91
CA VAL A 30 -0.35 -3.00 -10.00
C VAL A 30 0.24 -3.92 -8.92
N SER A 31 1.54 -4.16 -8.97
CA SER A 31 2.24 -4.93 -7.93
C SER A 31 2.85 -4.03 -6.86
N SER A 32 2.95 -4.54 -5.63
CA SER A 32 3.65 -3.86 -4.52
C SER A 32 5.10 -3.52 -4.89
N ASP A 33 5.79 -4.43 -5.56
CA ASP A 33 7.19 -4.25 -5.95
C ASP A 33 7.34 -3.10 -6.94
N ALA A 34 6.42 -2.98 -7.90
CA ALA A 34 6.41 -1.88 -8.86
C ALA A 34 6.15 -0.52 -8.19
N VAL A 35 5.33 -0.50 -7.12
CA VAL A 35 5.08 0.71 -6.32
C VAL A 35 6.32 1.11 -5.52
N ILE A 36 7.02 0.17 -4.88
CA ILE A 36 8.18 0.46 -4.02
C ILE A 36 9.45 0.78 -4.83
N ALA A 37 9.65 0.16 -5.99
CA ALA A 37 10.84 0.36 -6.83
C ALA A 37 11.23 1.83 -7.10
N PRO A 38 10.31 2.76 -7.51
CA PRO A 38 10.66 4.17 -7.67
C PRO A 38 11.09 4.85 -6.37
N HIS A 39 10.53 4.45 -5.21
CA HIS A 39 10.95 4.98 -3.91
C HIS A 39 12.36 4.53 -3.54
N VAL A 40 12.72 3.26 -3.81
CA VAL A 40 14.10 2.76 -3.66
C VAL A 40 15.06 3.57 -4.52
N ARG A 41 14.75 3.76 -5.80
CA ARG A 41 15.59 4.58 -6.70
C ARG A 41 15.77 6.00 -6.18
N GLN A 42 14.71 6.63 -5.67
CA GLN A 42 14.80 7.98 -5.13
C GLN A 42 15.61 8.03 -3.82
N THR A 43 15.53 7.00 -2.98
CA THR A 43 16.39 6.87 -1.79
C THR A 43 17.85 6.73 -2.20
N LEU A 44 18.18 5.86 -3.16
CA LEU A 44 19.55 5.70 -3.64
C LEU A 44 20.13 6.99 -4.22
N LYS A 45 19.32 7.78 -4.96
CA LYS A 45 19.75 9.10 -5.44
C LYS A 45 20.13 10.06 -4.32
N ARG A 46 19.36 10.07 -3.21
CA ARG A 46 19.68 10.90 -2.04
C ARG A 46 20.91 10.41 -1.30
N VAL A 47 21.05 9.08 -1.15
CA VAL A 47 22.21 8.46 -0.50
C VAL A 47 23.50 8.80 -1.25
N ALA A 48 23.47 8.75 -2.59
CA ALA A 48 24.62 9.08 -3.42
C ALA A 48 25.10 10.53 -3.28
N SER A 49 24.28 11.43 -2.72
CA SER A 49 24.64 12.84 -2.49
C SER A 49 25.20 13.09 -1.08
N GLN A 50 25.41 12.06 -0.26
CA GLN A 50 25.94 12.16 1.10
C GLN A 50 27.30 11.48 1.19
N ASP A 51 28.24 12.09 1.91
CA ASP A 51 29.59 11.53 2.10
C ASP A 51 29.58 10.24 2.94
N VAL A 52 28.66 10.16 3.91
CA VAL A 52 28.48 9.01 4.80
C VAL A 52 26.99 8.75 4.96
N THR A 53 26.58 7.48 4.88
CA THR A 53 25.20 7.03 5.11
C THR A 53 25.19 5.83 6.05
N LEU A 54 24.29 5.86 7.04
CA LEU A 54 23.99 4.70 7.88
C LEU A 54 22.82 3.91 7.29
N VAL A 55 22.98 2.60 7.16
CA VAL A 55 21.92 1.68 6.75
C VAL A 55 21.51 0.84 7.96
N ALA A 56 20.39 1.19 8.59
CA ALA A 56 19.83 0.44 9.70
C ALA A 56 18.95 -0.71 9.18
N HIS A 57 19.23 -1.93 9.63
CA HIS A 57 18.45 -3.13 9.30
C HIS A 57 17.76 -3.68 10.54
N ASP A 58 16.49 -4.02 10.39
CA ASP A 58 15.66 -4.66 11.40
C ASP A 58 14.55 -5.46 10.69
N SER A 59 13.80 -6.28 11.42
CA SER A 59 12.65 -7.02 10.91
C SER A 59 11.43 -6.84 11.82
N SER A 60 10.27 -6.61 11.21
CA SER A 60 9.00 -6.45 11.91
C SER A 60 7.87 -7.14 11.13
N VAL A 61 6.75 -7.39 11.79
CA VAL A 61 5.59 -8.08 11.23
C VAL A 61 4.35 -7.19 11.37
N ILE A 62 3.59 -7.05 10.29
CA ILE A 62 2.26 -6.44 10.31
C ILE A 62 1.24 -7.56 10.43
N SER A 63 0.58 -7.64 11.59
CA SER A 63 -0.42 -8.67 11.89
C SER A 63 -1.84 -8.13 11.68
N PHE A 64 -2.60 -8.76 10.80
CA PHE A 64 -4.01 -8.45 10.58
C PHE A 64 -4.87 -9.53 11.23
N LYS A 65 -5.89 -9.12 11.99
CA LYS A 65 -6.99 -10.03 12.37
C LYS A 65 -8.03 -9.94 11.29
N THR A 66 -8.23 -11.01 10.54
CA THR A 66 -9.44 -11.14 9.74
C THR A 66 -10.56 -11.47 10.72
N GLU A 67 -11.55 -10.60 10.89
CA GLU A 67 -12.83 -11.09 11.38
C GLU A 67 -13.29 -12.16 10.40
N ALA A 68 -13.68 -13.33 10.93
CA ALA A 68 -14.15 -14.43 10.11
C ALA A 68 -15.26 -13.93 9.18
N GLY A 69 -15.07 -14.08 7.87
CA GLY A 69 -16.11 -13.94 6.86
C GLY A 69 -16.77 -12.56 6.78
N ARG A 70 -16.29 -11.72 5.87
CA ARG A 70 -17.23 -10.85 5.14
C ARG A 70 -18.03 -11.73 4.19
N ASP A 71 -19.12 -12.30 4.72
CA ASP A 71 -20.09 -13.15 3.99
C ASP A 71 -20.69 -12.44 2.77
N ASP A 72 -20.55 -11.12 2.68
CA ASP A 72 -21.03 -10.29 1.59
C ASP A 72 -20.04 -10.17 0.40
N LEU A 73 -18.85 -10.77 0.50
CA LEU A 73 -17.84 -10.80 -0.57
C LEU A 73 -17.65 -12.19 -1.19
N VAL A 74 -18.38 -13.22 -0.73
CA VAL A 74 -18.42 -14.54 -1.40
C VAL A 74 -19.37 -14.47 -2.60
N GLY A 75 -18.88 -13.84 -3.68
CA GLY A 75 -19.48 -14.02 -5.00
C GLY A 75 -19.28 -15.46 -5.47
N GLU A 76 -20.31 -16.02 -6.12
CA GLU A 76 -20.43 -17.41 -6.58
C GLU A 76 -19.14 -17.98 -7.21
N ALA A 77 -18.28 -18.57 -6.38
CA ALA A 77 -17.28 -19.53 -6.83
C ALA A 77 -17.80 -20.90 -6.43
N GLY A 78 -18.71 -21.43 -7.26
CA GLY A 78 -19.13 -22.83 -7.15
C GLY A 78 -17.91 -23.74 -7.26
N LEU A 79 -17.64 -24.48 -6.19
CA LEU A 79 -16.91 -25.74 -6.26
C LEU A 79 -17.75 -26.78 -5.50
N LYS A 80 -18.08 -27.83 -6.24
CA LYS A 80 -18.73 -29.05 -5.76
C LYS A 80 -17.95 -29.70 -4.63
#